data_AF-A0A7W0KU09-F1
#
_entry.id   AF-A0A7W0KU09-F1
#
_cell.length_a   1.000
_cell.length_b   1.000
_cell.length_c   1.000
_cell.angle_alpha   90.00
_cell.angle_beta   90.00
_cell.angle_gamma   90.00
#
_symmetry.space_group_name_H-M   'P 1'
#
loop_
_entity.id
_entity.type
_entity.pdbx_description
1 polymer ?
#
loop_
_entity_poly.entity_id
_entity_poly.type
_entity_poly.pdbx_seq_one_letter_code
_entity_poly.pdbx_strand_id
1 'polypeptide(L)'
;MRLTTTTYDVDDVGLAAVRERRNDLILEEPLGDDRYGCAEGPFDAYERTITVETLAEGTHRVTESTSWALAIPIWGGLVRPLVRRSLARHEAPPPPPGPGDPPRASPWWSPPTRLDARSAQVLSRLCGLALLSGYLGTIITQTLTFAADEFGASTSARGNTLAAVRIGVL
;
A
#
# COMPACT_ATOMS: atom_id res chain seq x y z
N MET A 1 -12.62 9.24 -1.50
CA MET A 1 -11.68 9.72 -2.55
C MET A 1 -10.77 10.78 -1.95
N ARG A 2 -9.48 10.81 -2.30
CA ARG A 2 -8.50 11.80 -1.83
C ARG A 2 -7.81 12.45 -3.01
N LEU A 3 -7.50 13.73 -2.92
CA LEU A 3 -6.74 14.47 -3.93
C LEU A 3 -5.33 14.77 -3.39
N THR A 4 -4.32 14.55 -4.21
CA THR A 4 -2.94 14.97 -3.97
C THR A 4 -2.49 15.77 -5.18
N THR A 5 -2.18 17.04 -4.96
CA THR A 5 -1.73 17.96 -6.01
C THR A 5 -0.28 18.35 -5.73
N THR A 6 0.55 18.36 -6.75
CA THR A 6 1.96 18.78 -6.68
C THR A 6 2.26 19.62 -7.91
N THR A 7 2.81 20.81 -7.69
CA THR A 7 3.19 21.75 -8.77
C THR A 7 4.68 21.97 -8.71
N TYR A 8 5.34 21.90 -9.87
CA TYR A 8 6.78 22.09 -10.02
C TYR A 8 7.10 22.52 -11.45
N ASP A 9 8.25 23.15 -11.63
CA ASP A 9 8.69 23.66 -12.93
C ASP A 9 9.74 22.67 -13.50
N VAL A 10 9.63 22.32 -14.78
CA VAL A 10 10.50 21.36 -15.50
C VAL A 10 10.90 21.89 -16.87
N ASP A 11 11.97 21.32 -17.43
CA ASP A 11 12.35 21.50 -18.83
C ASP A 11 11.61 20.52 -19.76
N ASP A 12 11.87 20.57 -21.07
CA ASP A 12 11.24 19.68 -22.06
C ASP A 12 11.47 18.18 -21.75
N VAL A 13 12.67 17.84 -21.29
CA VAL A 13 13.04 16.46 -20.92
C VAL A 13 12.27 16.03 -19.68
N GLY A 14 12.21 16.88 -18.66
CA GLY A 14 11.44 16.66 -17.46
C GLY A 14 9.95 16.52 -17.75
N LEU A 15 9.40 17.35 -18.64
CA LEU A 15 8.00 17.26 -19.08
C LEU A 15 7.69 15.91 -19.75
N ALA A 16 8.56 15.44 -20.65
CA ALA A 16 8.44 14.12 -21.26
C ALA A 16 8.48 13.01 -20.20
N ALA A 17 9.35 13.15 -19.20
CA ALA A 17 9.51 12.18 -18.13
C ALA A 17 8.28 12.17 -17.18
N VAL A 18 7.61 13.30 -16.95
CA VAL A 18 6.36 13.37 -16.15
C VAL A 18 5.20 12.67 -16.86
N ARG A 19 5.18 12.75 -18.18
CA ARG A 19 4.18 12.08 -19.05
C ARG A 19 4.43 10.58 -19.16
N GLU A 20 5.58 10.08 -18.72
CA GLU A 20 5.82 8.65 -18.65
C GLU A 20 4.85 7.99 -17.65
N ARG A 21 4.41 6.77 -17.99
CA ARG A 21 3.48 6.00 -17.15
C ARG A 21 4.20 5.53 -15.89
N ARG A 22 3.53 5.64 -14.74
CA ARG A 22 4.03 5.02 -13.50
C ARG A 22 3.95 3.51 -13.61
N ASN A 23 5.01 2.85 -13.15
CA ASN A 23 5.16 1.41 -13.09
C ASN A 23 5.84 0.98 -11.78
N ASP A 24 5.59 1.70 -10.68
CA ASP A 24 6.28 1.55 -9.40
C ASP A 24 5.40 0.84 -8.34
N LEU A 25 4.57 1.57 -7.59
CA LEU A 25 3.49 1.06 -6.74
C LEU A 25 2.20 0.84 -7.56
N ILE A 26 2.01 1.62 -8.63
CA ILE A 26 0.91 1.47 -9.60
C ILE A 26 1.47 1.19 -11.00
N LEU A 27 0.75 0.36 -11.76
CA LEU A 27 0.85 0.30 -13.21
C LEU A 27 -0.25 1.17 -13.80
N GLU A 28 0.14 2.25 -14.45
CA GLU A 28 -0.81 3.18 -15.05
C GLU A 28 -1.27 2.77 -16.44
N GLU A 29 -2.53 3.06 -16.76
CA GLU A 29 -3.08 3.00 -18.12
C GLU A 29 -3.42 4.39 -18.66
N PRO A 30 -3.12 4.70 -19.94
CA PRO A 30 -3.49 5.96 -20.53
C PRO A 30 -5.01 5.97 -20.73
N LEU A 31 -5.67 6.98 -20.18
CA LEU A 31 -7.10 7.22 -20.39
C LEU A 31 -7.34 8.33 -21.42
N GLY A 32 -6.28 8.98 -21.90
CA GLY A 32 -6.29 10.08 -22.86
C GLY A 32 -5.09 11.00 -22.66
N ASP A 33 -5.12 12.16 -23.32
CA ASP A 33 -4.07 13.17 -23.20
C ASP A 33 -3.90 13.61 -21.74
N ASP A 34 -2.68 13.43 -21.21
CA ASP A 34 -2.28 13.82 -19.86
C ASP A 34 -3.17 13.25 -18.72
N ARG A 35 -3.90 12.15 -18.99
CA ARG A 35 -4.75 11.45 -18.02
C ARG A 35 -4.42 9.97 -17.94
N TYR A 36 -4.26 9.48 -16.70
CA TYR A 36 -3.84 8.11 -16.41
C TYR A 36 -4.76 7.47 -15.36
N GLY A 37 -5.18 6.24 -15.64
CA GLY A 37 -5.91 5.36 -14.74
C GLY A 37 -4.99 4.35 -14.09
N CYS A 38 -5.56 3.45 -13.27
CA CYS A 38 -4.82 2.36 -12.65
C CYS A 38 -5.20 1.03 -13.30
N ALA A 39 -4.26 0.46 -14.04
CA ALA A 39 -4.39 -0.92 -14.54
C ALA A 39 -4.15 -1.93 -13.42
N GLU A 40 -3.15 -1.69 -12.58
CA GLU A 40 -2.83 -2.56 -11.45
C GLU A 40 -2.27 -1.74 -10.27
N GLY A 41 -2.71 -2.07 -9.07
CA GLY A 41 -2.27 -1.42 -7.84
C GLY A 41 -3.28 -1.59 -6.70
N PRO A 42 -2.91 -1.23 -5.46
CA PRO A 42 -3.75 -1.43 -4.28
C PRO A 42 -4.83 -0.33 -4.13
N PHE A 43 -5.50 0.03 -5.22
CA PHE A 43 -6.43 1.17 -5.28
C PHE A 43 -7.82 0.72 -5.74
N ASP A 44 -8.86 1.19 -5.05
CA ASP A 44 -10.25 1.04 -5.50
C ASP A 44 -10.60 2.07 -6.59
N ALA A 45 -9.92 3.23 -6.54
CA ALA A 45 -10.01 4.28 -7.55
C ALA A 45 -8.67 5.01 -7.63
N TYR A 46 -8.25 5.33 -8.85
CA TYR A 46 -7.04 6.08 -9.13
C TYR A 46 -7.17 6.81 -10.45
N GLU A 47 -6.90 8.10 -10.44
CA GLU A 47 -6.80 8.91 -11.64
C GLU A 47 -5.73 9.98 -11.43
N ARG A 48 -4.78 10.08 -12.37
CA ARG A 48 -3.77 11.14 -12.41
C ARG A 48 -4.03 12.02 -13.62
N THR A 49 -4.07 13.32 -13.41
CA THR A 49 -4.16 14.34 -14.47
C THR A 49 -2.96 15.26 -14.39
N ILE A 50 -2.37 15.56 -15.53
CA ILE A 50 -1.26 16.51 -15.67
C ILE A 50 -1.79 17.76 -16.38
N THR A 51 -1.57 18.92 -15.78
CA THR A 51 -1.81 20.22 -16.44
C THR A 51 -0.47 20.89 -16.69
N VAL A 52 -0.23 21.32 -17.93
CA VAL A 52 1.04 21.91 -18.35
C VAL A 52 0.82 23.35 -18.78
N GLU A 53 1.53 24.27 -18.14
CA GLU A 53 1.58 25.69 -18.51
C GLU A 53 2.99 26.01 -19.00
N THR A 54 3.13 26.55 -20.22
CA THR A 54 4.44 26.95 -20.73
C THR A 54 4.77 28.35 -20.23
N LEU A 55 5.86 28.49 -19.45
CA LEU A 55 6.26 29.77 -18.86
C LEU A 55 7.21 30.55 -19.79
N ALA A 56 8.16 29.85 -20.40
CA ALA A 56 9.17 30.37 -21.32
C ALA A 56 9.63 29.26 -22.28
N GLU A 57 10.43 29.58 -23.29
CA GLU A 57 11.00 28.57 -24.20
C GLU A 57 11.78 27.51 -23.39
N GLY A 58 11.31 26.26 -23.45
CA GLY A 58 11.91 25.12 -22.76
C GLY A 58 11.67 25.08 -21.24
N THR A 59 10.74 25.88 -20.68
CA THR A 59 10.35 25.80 -19.27
C THR A 59 8.83 25.69 -19.12
N HIS A 60 8.39 24.63 -18.45
CA HIS A 60 6.99 24.31 -18.22
C HIS A 60 6.69 24.21 -16.73
N ARG A 61 5.61 24.86 -16.30
CA ARG A 61 4.99 24.62 -15.00
C ARG A 61 4.03 23.46 -15.13
N VAL A 62 4.30 22.40 -14.39
CA VAL A 62 3.49 21.19 -14.38
C VAL A 62 2.75 21.11 -13.06
N THR A 63 1.43 20.96 -13.15
CA THR A 63 0.56 20.65 -12.00
C THR A 63 0.03 19.24 -12.17
N GLU A 64 0.54 18.33 -11.34
CA GLU A 64 0.05 16.96 -11.27
C GLU A 64 -1.03 16.86 -10.19
N SER A 65 -2.21 16.39 -10.56
CA SER A 65 -3.33 16.11 -9.65
C SER A 65 -3.68 14.63 -9.69
N THR A 66 -3.44 13.95 -8.57
CA THR A 66 -3.76 12.53 -8.41
C THR A 66 -4.93 12.36 -7.45
N SER A 67 -6.05 11.85 -7.95
CA SER A 67 -7.21 11.41 -7.18
C SER A 67 -7.08 9.91 -6.89
N TRP A 68 -7.22 9.49 -5.63
CA TRP A 68 -7.00 8.09 -5.26
C TRP A 68 -7.82 7.62 -4.04
N ALA A 69 -8.08 6.32 -3.99
CA ALA A 69 -8.69 5.59 -2.87
C ALA A 69 -8.02 4.22 -2.72
N LEU A 70 -7.50 3.91 -1.52
CA LEU A 70 -6.82 2.64 -1.27
C LEU A 70 -7.81 1.50 -0.99
N ALA A 71 -7.55 0.35 -1.61
CA ALA A 71 -8.27 -0.91 -1.42
C ALA A 71 -7.82 -1.67 -0.16
N ILE A 72 -7.43 -0.96 0.90
CA ILE A 72 -6.91 -1.56 2.14
C ILE A 72 -7.90 -1.23 3.27
N PRO A 73 -8.87 -2.12 3.56
CA PRO A 73 -9.80 -1.94 4.67
C PRO A 73 -9.05 -1.93 6.01
N ILE A 74 -9.65 -1.43 7.10
CA ILE A 74 -9.12 -1.44 8.48
C ILE A 74 -7.78 -0.67 8.67
N TRP A 75 -6.73 -1.10 7.99
CA TRP A 75 -5.34 -0.64 8.06
C TRP A 75 -5.00 0.49 7.09
N GLY A 76 -5.90 0.85 6.17
CA GLY A 76 -5.65 1.91 5.18
C GLY A 76 -5.19 3.21 5.82
N GLY A 77 -5.70 3.55 7.02
CA GLY A 77 -5.24 4.67 7.84
C GLY A 77 -3.72 4.75 8.03
N LEU A 78 -3.09 3.60 8.31
CA LEU A 78 -1.68 3.48 8.67
C LEU A 78 -0.74 3.66 7.47
N VAL A 79 -1.13 3.12 6.31
CA VAL A 79 -0.29 3.11 5.09
C VAL A 79 -0.49 4.35 4.20
N ARG A 80 -1.62 5.07 4.36
CA ARG A 80 -1.92 6.31 3.64
C ARG A 80 -0.79 7.34 3.58
N PRO A 81 -0.10 7.71 4.68
CA PRO A 81 0.96 8.72 4.61
C PRO A 81 2.14 8.26 3.75
N LEU A 82 2.47 6.97 3.76
CA LEU A 82 3.53 6.39 2.93
C LEU A 82 3.14 6.45 1.44
N VAL A 83 1.90 6.05 1.12
CA VAL A 83 1.36 6.14 -0.25
C VAL A 83 1.33 7.59 -0.72
N ARG A 84 0.78 8.52 0.07
CA ARG A 84 0.76 9.95 -0.28
C ARG A 84 2.16 10.48 -0.55
N ARG A 85 3.15 10.10 0.27
CA ARG A 85 4.55 10.49 0.06
C ARG A 85 5.11 9.88 -1.22
N SER A 86 4.75 8.65 -1.57
CA SER A 86 5.17 8.02 -2.83
C SER A 86 4.58 8.74 -4.04
N LEU A 87 3.28 9.07 -3.99
CA LEU A 87 2.58 9.78 -5.08
C LEU A 87 3.04 11.24 -5.22
N ALA A 88 3.43 11.88 -4.12
CA ALA A 88 3.95 13.25 -4.13
C ALA A 88 5.45 13.33 -4.47
N ARG A 89 6.17 12.20 -4.50
CA ARG A 89 7.57 12.18 -4.93
C ARG A 89 7.60 12.29 -6.45
N HIS A 90 8.05 13.44 -6.91
CA HIS A 90 8.41 13.66 -8.30
C HIS A 90 9.93 13.56 -8.43
N GLU A 91 10.46 12.33 -8.38
CA GLU A 91 11.83 12.10 -8.86
C GLU A 91 11.72 11.89 -10.37
N ALA A 92 12.48 12.68 -11.14
CA ALA A 92 12.61 12.49 -12.57
C ALA A 92 12.89 10.99 -12.80
N PRO A 93 12.07 10.30 -13.61
CA PRO A 93 12.26 8.89 -13.84
C PRO A 93 13.71 8.63 -14.24
N PRO A 94 14.44 7.74 -13.55
CA PRO A 94 15.78 7.39 -13.98
C PRO A 94 15.72 6.93 -15.44
N PRO A 95 16.80 7.16 -16.22
CA PRO A 95 16.84 6.82 -17.64
C PRO A 95 16.28 5.41 -17.87
N PRO A 96 15.55 5.20 -18.97
CA PRO A 96 14.89 3.92 -19.22
C PRO A 96 15.89 2.79 -19.04
N PRO A 97 15.53 1.72 -18.29
CA PRO A 97 16.42 0.59 -18.09
C PRO A 97 16.90 0.09 -19.45
N GLY A 98 18.22 -0.03 -19.61
CA GLY A 98 18.82 -0.61 -20.80
C GLY A 98 18.35 -2.06 -20.99
N PRO A 99 18.49 -2.63 -22.20
CA PRO A 99 18.19 -4.04 -22.41
C PRO A 99 19.05 -4.90 -21.45
N GLY A 100 18.41 -5.45 -20.39
CA GLY A 100 19.05 -6.22 -19.33
C GLY A 100 18.95 -5.62 -17.92
N ASP A 101 18.49 -4.38 -17.78
CA ASP A 101 18.31 -3.75 -16.47
C ASP A 101 17.06 -4.27 -15.73
N PRO A 102 17.11 -4.36 -14.39
CA PRO A 102 15.99 -4.82 -13.60
C PRO A 102 14.80 -3.83 -13.71
N PRO A 103 13.55 -4.34 -13.65
CA PRO A 103 12.38 -3.48 -13.61
C PRO A 103 12.46 -2.49 -12.44
N ARG A 104 11.85 -1.31 -12.60
CA ARG A 104 11.89 -0.25 -11.58
C ARG A 104 11.46 -0.79 -10.21
N ALA A 105 12.31 -0.59 -9.21
CA ALA A 105 12.09 -1.11 -7.87
C ALA A 105 10.88 -0.44 -7.22
N SER A 106 10.00 -1.25 -6.63
CA SER A 106 8.98 -0.76 -5.72
C SER A 106 9.62 -0.04 -4.52
N PRO A 107 8.92 0.93 -3.89
CA PRO A 107 9.42 1.57 -2.68
C PRO A 107 9.81 0.55 -1.60
N TRP A 108 10.84 0.82 -0.80
CA TRP A 108 11.36 -0.11 0.22
C TRP A 108 10.32 -0.64 1.23
N TRP A 109 9.23 0.09 1.44
CA TRP A 109 8.15 -0.28 2.36
C TRP A 109 7.05 -1.11 1.69
N SER A 110 7.03 -1.14 0.35
CA SER A 110 6.09 -1.93 -0.45
C SER A 110 6.67 -3.30 -0.74
N PRO A 111 5.85 -4.35 -0.83
CA PRO A 111 6.29 -5.62 -1.39
C PRO A 111 6.90 -5.43 -2.78
N PRO A 112 7.88 -6.28 -3.17
CA PRO A 112 8.52 -6.21 -4.48
C PRO A 112 7.55 -6.54 -5.62
N THR A 113 6.54 -7.38 -5.35
CA THR A 113 5.44 -7.64 -6.27
C THR A 113 4.31 -6.65 -6.01
N ARG A 114 3.81 -6.02 -7.07
CA ARG A 114 2.67 -5.12 -7.01
C ARG A 114 1.45 -5.85 -6.43
N LEU A 115 0.77 -5.22 -5.48
CA LEU A 115 -0.50 -5.72 -4.97
C LEU A 115 -1.63 -5.15 -5.83
N ASP A 116 -2.52 -6.01 -6.31
CA ASP A 116 -3.80 -5.58 -6.88
C ASP A 116 -4.81 -5.25 -5.77
N ALA A 117 -5.90 -4.60 -6.14
CA ALA A 117 -6.94 -4.19 -5.21
C ALA A 117 -7.51 -5.38 -4.41
N ARG A 118 -7.71 -6.53 -5.07
CA ARG A 118 -8.27 -7.72 -4.43
C ARG A 118 -7.31 -8.30 -3.40
N SER A 119 -6.03 -8.46 -3.73
CA SER A 119 -5.03 -9.00 -2.78
C SER A 119 -4.84 -8.06 -1.60
N ALA A 120 -4.81 -6.75 -1.83
CA ALA A 120 -4.74 -5.74 -0.77
C ALA A 120 -5.91 -5.86 0.21
N GLN A 121 -7.13 -6.06 -0.31
CA GLN A 121 -8.31 -6.25 0.51
C GLN A 121 -8.29 -7.56 1.30
N VAL A 122 -7.93 -8.69 0.65
CA VAL A 122 -7.86 -10.01 1.29
C VAL A 122 -6.81 -10.00 2.39
N LEU A 123 -5.60 -9.53 2.09
CA LEU A 123 -4.48 -9.48 3.04
C LEU A 123 -4.83 -8.63 4.27
N SER A 124 -5.46 -7.48 4.04
CA SER A 124 -5.92 -6.62 5.14
C SER A 124 -6.91 -7.32 6.07
N ARG A 125 -7.93 -7.99 5.50
CA ARG A 125 -8.94 -8.72 6.28
C ARG A 125 -8.32 -9.89 7.03
N LEU A 126 -7.44 -10.66 6.39
CA LEU A 126 -6.70 -11.75 7.03
C LEU A 126 -5.84 -11.25 8.19
N CYS A 127 -5.15 -10.12 8.02
CA CYS A 127 -4.40 -9.48 9.10
C CYS A 127 -5.31 -9.11 10.28
N GLY A 128 -6.49 -8.54 10.00
CA GLY A 128 -7.51 -8.26 11.02
C GLY A 128 -7.98 -9.52 11.76
N LEU A 129 -8.29 -10.59 11.03
CA LEU A 129 -8.70 -11.88 11.61
C LEU A 129 -7.58 -12.53 12.43
N ALA A 130 -6.33 -12.43 11.97
CA ALA A 130 -5.18 -12.96 12.68
C ALA A 130 -4.96 -12.25 14.02
N LEU A 131 -5.06 -10.91 14.03
CA LEU A 131 -4.95 -10.14 15.27
C LEU A 131 -6.10 -10.44 16.24
N LEU A 132 -7.32 -10.56 15.72
CA LEU A 132 -8.47 -10.95 16.53
C LEU A 132 -8.26 -12.35 17.15
N SER A 133 -7.86 -13.33 16.34
CA SER A 133 -7.60 -14.70 16.79
C SER A 133 -6.48 -14.76 17.83
N GLY A 134 -5.39 -14.02 17.63
CA GLY A 134 -4.29 -13.92 18.59
C GLY A 134 -4.72 -13.28 19.92
N TYR A 135 -5.57 -12.25 19.85
CA TYR A 135 -6.12 -11.60 21.03
C TYR A 135 -7.05 -12.54 21.83
N LEU A 136 -7.96 -13.24 21.15
CA LEU A 136 -8.84 -14.24 21.77
C LEU A 136 -8.03 -15.35 22.45
N GLY A 137 -6.99 -15.89 21.79
CA GLY A 137 -6.11 -16.89 22.40
C GLY A 137 -5.41 -16.38 23.67
N THR A 138 -5.04 -15.10 23.69
CA THR A 138 -4.44 -14.44 24.86
C THR A 138 -5.45 -14.34 26.01
N ILE A 139 -6.67 -13.87 25.75
CA ILE A 139 -7.73 -13.77 26.76
C ILE A 139 -8.07 -15.14 27.34
N ILE A 140 -8.26 -16.17 26.49
CA ILE A 140 -8.54 -17.55 26.95
C ILE A 140 -7.42 -18.04 27.88
N THR A 141 -6.17 -17.81 27.51
CA THR A 141 -5.01 -18.20 28.32
C THR A 141 -5.02 -17.51 29.69
N GLN A 142 -5.32 -16.20 29.73
CA GLN A 142 -5.42 -15.44 30.99
C GLN A 142 -6.57 -15.93 31.86
N THR A 143 -7.77 -16.11 31.28
CA THR A 143 -8.96 -16.59 31.99
C THR A 143 -8.75 -17.98 32.56
N LEU A 144 -8.14 -18.89 31.80
CA LEU A 144 -7.86 -20.24 32.28
C LEU A 144 -6.85 -20.24 33.42
N THR A 145 -5.81 -19.39 33.35
CA THR A 145 -4.81 -19.30 34.42
C THR A 145 -5.45 -18.80 35.71
N PHE A 146 -6.28 -17.76 35.63
CA PHE A 146 -7.03 -17.25 36.78
C PHE A 146 -7.97 -18.30 37.37
N ALA A 147 -8.76 -18.99 36.53
CA ALA A 147 -9.67 -20.04 36.99
C ALA A 147 -8.91 -21.24 37.59
N ALA A 148 -7.76 -21.61 37.03
CA ALA A 148 -6.92 -22.68 37.56
C ALA A 148 -6.35 -22.33 38.94
N ASP A 149 -5.98 -21.07 39.17
CA ASP A 149 -5.49 -20.59 40.45
C ASP A 149 -6.63 -20.48 41.50
N GLU A 150 -7.84 -20.05 41.09
CA GLU A 150 -9.01 -19.94 41.99
C GLU A 150 -9.59 -21.30 42.41
N PHE A 151 -9.61 -22.29 41.51
CA PHE A 151 -10.20 -23.61 41.75
C PHE A 151 -9.16 -24.71 42.10
N GLY A 152 -7.89 -24.35 42.31
CA GLY A 152 -6.85 -25.27 42.76
C GLY A 152 -6.43 -26.36 41.76
N ALA A 153 -6.57 -26.10 40.46
CA ALA A 153 -6.24 -27.07 39.42
C ALA A 153 -4.71 -27.26 39.31
N SER A 154 -4.25 -28.52 39.38
CA SER A 154 -2.84 -28.89 39.36
C SER A 154 -2.12 -28.43 38.07
N THR A 155 -0.84 -28.09 38.19
CA THR A 155 0.00 -27.50 37.13
C THR A 155 0.04 -28.32 35.82
N SER A 156 -0.20 -29.63 35.89
CA SER A 156 -0.27 -30.53 34.73
C SER A 156 -1.54 -30.36 33.88
N ALA A 157 -2.69 -29.99 34.46
CA ALA A 157 -3.92 -29.70 33.73
C ALA A 157 -3.83 -28.39 32.90
N ARG A 158 -3.03 -27.42 33.38
CA ARG A 158 -2.71 -26.16 32.68
C ARG A 158 -1.94 -26.38 31.38
N GLY A 159 -0.96 -27.30 31.39
CA GLY A 159 -0.15 -27.62 30.20
C GLY A 159 -0.96 -28.28 29.08
N ASN A 160 -1.81 -29.26 29.41
CA ASN A 160 -2.62 -29.98 28.43
C ASN A 160 -3.70 -29.10 27.78
N THR A 161 -4.31 -28.20 28.55
CA THR A 161 -5.37 -27.33 28.00
C THR A 161 -4.81 -26.27 27.05
N LEU A 162 -3.65 -25.68 27.37
CA LEU A 162 -2.96 -24.75 26.47
C LEU A 162 -2.47 -25.43 25.18
N ALA A 163 -2.04 -26.69 25.27
CA ALA A 163 -1.69 -27.50 24.11
C ALA A 163 -2.92 -27.82 23.24
N ALA A 164 -4.04 -28.18 23.85
CA ALA A 164 -5.30 -28.46 23.13
C ALA A 164 -5.84 -27.23 22.40
N VAL A 165 -5.78 -26.04 23.02
CA VAL A 165 -6.18 -24.78 22.36
C VAL A 165 -5.28 -24.46 21.17
N ARG A 166 -3.98 -24.73 21.26
CA ARG A 166 -3.05 -24.55 20.13
C ARG A 166 -3.29 -25.53 18.98
N ILE A 167 -3.69 -26.77 19.29
CA ILE A 167 -4.05 -27.78 18.29
C ILE A 167 -5.36 -27.41 17.58
N GLY A 168 -6.33 -26.83 18.28
CA GLY A 168 -7.60 -26.42 17.67
C GLY A 168 -7.55 -25.15 16.80
N VAL A 169 -6.42 -24.42 16.81
CA VAL A 169 -6.19 -23.21 16.00
C VAL A 169 -5.39 -23.50 14.72
N LEU A 170 -4.73 -24.66 14.63
CA LEU A 170 -4.06 -25.16 13.42
C LEU A 170 -5.04 -25.93 12.52
#